data_AF-A0A1D6EKK7-F1
#
_entry.id   AF-A0A1D6EKK7-F1
#
_cell.length_a   1.000
_cell.length_b   1.000
_cell.length_c   1.000
_cell.angle_alpha   90.00
_cell.angle_beta   90.00
_cell.angle_gamma   90.00
#
_symmetry.space_group_name_H-M   'P 1'
#
loop_
_entity.id
_entity.type
_entity.pdbx_description
1 polymer ?
#
loop_
_entity_poly.entity_id
_entity_poly.type
_entity_poly.pdbx_seq_one_letter_code
_entity_poly.pdbx_strand_id
1 'polypeptide(L)'
;MAGDGNGRAELPRIAVIGAGIFARTQYIPRLREIAHLVVLKSIWSRTQESAKAAAELARDFAPDIECKWGDAGLEEIMGDSSIMGVAIVLAGQVQVELSLKMLKAGKHVIQGK
;
A
#
# COMPACT_ATOMS: atom_id res chain seq x y z
N MET A 1 16.55 34.93 10.79
CA MET A 1 16.57 33.70 9.99
C MET A 1 15.14 33.43 9.58
N ALA A 2 14.82 33.67 8.31
CA ALA A 2 13.47 33.59 7.78
C ALA A 2 12.99 32.14 7.85
N GLY A 3 11.76 31.93 8.36
CA GLY A 3 11.09 30.64 8.34
C GLY A 3 10.64 30.32 6.92
N ASP A 4 11.21 29.27 6.38
CA ASP A 4 10.95 28.66 5.10
C ASP A 4 9.49 28.17 5.08
N GLY A 5 8.62 28.90 4.39
CA GLY A 5 7.20 28.60 4.24
C GLY A 5 6.92 27.39 3.36
N ASN A 6 7.26 26.18 3.81
CA ASN A 6 6.78 24.93 3.19
C ASN A 6 6.51 23.83 4.24
N GLY A 7 5.56 24.09 5.15
CA GLY A 7 5.06 23.11 6.12
C GLY A 7 4.10 22.05 5.53
N ARG A 8 4.26 21.64 4.27
CA ARG A 8 3.58 20.43 3.80
C ARG A 8 4.40 19.25 4.32
N ALA A 9 3.98 18.68 5.44
CA ALA A 9 4.43 17.34 5.81
C ALA A 9 4.30 16.45 4.56
N GLU A 10 5.38 15.76 4.17
CA GLU A 10 5.30 14.83 3.04
C GLU A 10 4.14 13.87 3.29
N LEU A 11 3.30 13.68 2.27
CA LEU A 11 2.15 12.80 2.39
C LEU A 11 2.63 11.39 2.79
N PRO A 12 1.96 10.74 3.76
CA PRO A 12 2.32 9.40 4.19
C PRO A 12 2.25 8.45 2.99
N ARG A 13 3.32 7.67 2.81
CA ARG A 13 3.41 6.68 1.75
C ARG A 13 2.98 5.33 2.28
N ILE A 14 2.04 4.69 1.58
CA ILE A 14 1.46 3.41 1.99
C ILE A 14 1.59 2.36 0.91
N ALA A 15 1.53 1.10 1.33
CA ALA A 15 1.35 -0.05 0.45
C ALA A 15 -0.02 -0.70 0.65
N VAL A 16 -0.55 -1.34 -0.38
CA VAL A 16 -1.72 -2.23 -0.28
C VAL A 16 -1.26 -3.67 -0.37
N ILE A 17 -1.54 -4.45 0.66
CA ILE A 17 -1.25 -5.89 0.72
C ILE A 17 -2.55 -6.63 0.42
N GLY A 18 -2.66 -7.13 -0.81
CA GLY A 18 -3.85 -7.83 -1.31
C GLY A 18 -4.44 -7.16 -2.54
N ALA A 19 -4.53 -7.93 -3.62
CA ALA A 19 -5.03 -7.47 -4.92
C ALA A 19 -6.29 -8.23 -5.38
N GLY A 20 -7.10 -8.68 -4.43
CA GLY A 20 -8.34 -9.43 -4.69
C GLY A 20 -9.45 -8.57 -5.30
N ILE A 21 -10.62 -9.17 -5.54
CA ILE A 21 -11.78 -8.49 -6.12
C ILE A 21 -12.15 -7.25 -5.31
N PHE A 22 -12.28 -7.38 -3.98
CA PHE A 22 -12.60 -6.25 -3.11
C PHE A 22 -11.57 -5.11 -3.21
N ALA A 23 -10.27 -5.45 -3.26
CA ALA A 23 -9.22 -4.46 -3.44
C ALA A 23 -9.40 -3.68 -4.75
N ARG A 24 -9.66 -4.39 -5.85
CA ARG A 24 -9.79 -3.80 -7.20
C ARG A 24 -11.09 -3.03 -7.39
N THR A 25 -12.22 -3.51 -6.87
CA THR A 25 -13.54 -2.93 -7.17
C THR A 25 -14.02 -1.94 -6.12
N GLN A 26 -13.49 -1.98 -4.90
CA GLN A 26 -13.96 -1.14 -3.79
C GLN A 26 -12.81 -0.35 -3.14
N TYR A 27 -11.67 -0.97 -2.88
CA TYR A 27 -10.62 -0.32 -2.09
C TYR A 27 -9.79 0.69 -2.88
N ILE A 28 -9.19 0.28 -4.01
CA ILE A 28 -8.36 1.14 -4.86
C ILE A 28 -9.14 2.36 -5.38
N PRO A 29 -10.40 2.24 -5.84
CA PRO A 29 -11.20 3.41 -6.21
C PRO A 29 -11.38 4.42 -5.07
N ARG A 30 -11.46 3.97 -3.81
CA ARG A 30 -11.55 4.88 -2.66
C ARG A 30 -10.22 5.53 -2.31
N LEU A 31 -9.10 4.84 -2.51
CA LEU A 31 -7.78 5.48 -2.39
C LEU A 31 -7.61 6.63 -3.38
N ARG A 32 -8.17 6.52 -4.59
CA ARG A 32 -8.19 7.60 -5.58
C ARG A 32 -8.85 8.87 -5.03
N GLU A 33 -9.99 8.73 -4.36
CA GLU A 33 -10.75 9.86 -3.78
C GLU A 33 -9.94 10.62 -2.72
N ILE A 34 -9.01 9.93 -2.04
CA ILE A 34 -8.16 10.49 -0.98
C ILE A 34 -6.69 10.62 -1.40
N ALA A 35 -6.35 10.59 -2.69
CA ALA A 35 -4.97 10.66 -3.17
C ALA A 35 -4.23 11.96 -2.78
N HIS A 36 -4.97 12.98 -2.35
CA HIS A 36 -4.42 14.22 -1.79
C HIS A 36 -3.96 14.09 -0.32
N LEU A 37 -4.26 12.98 0.35
CA LEU A 37 -3.90 12.70 1.76
C LEU A 37 -2.84 11.62 1.91
N VAL A 38 -2.67 10.73 0.92
CA VAL A 38 -1.76 9.58 0.98
C VAL A 38 -1.14 9.33 -0.39
N VAL A 39 0.11 8.85 -0.41
CA VAL A 39 0.76 8.35 -1.62
C VAL A 39 0.70 6.84 -1.62
N LEU A 40 0.02 6.25 -2.60
CA LEU A 40 0.04 4.81 -2.79
C LEU A 40 1.32 4.41 -3.52
N LYS A 41 2.33 3.94 -2.77
CA LYS A 41 3.65 3.62 -3.30
C LYS A 41 3.69 2.25 -3.98
N SER A 42 3.02 1.26 -3.39
CA SER A 42 3.07 -0.11 -3.91
C SER A 42 1.77 -0.88 -3.69
N ILE A 43 1.53 -1.84 -4.58
CA ILE A 43 0.51 -2.89 -4.41
C ILE A 43 1.21 -4.24 -4.45
N TRP A 44 0.83 -5.11 -3.52
CA TRP A 44 1.32 -6.47 -3.41
C TRP A 44 0.22 -7.50 -3.56
N SER A 45 0.55 -8.63 -4.18
CA SER A 45 -0.24 -9.85 -4.14
C SER A 45 0.63 -11.10 -4.11
N ARG A 46 0.06 -12.23 -3.74
CA ARG A 46 0.74 -13.53 -3.83
C ARG A 46 1.17 -13.88 -5.25
N THR A 47 0.39 -13.46 -6.25
CA THR A 47 0.68 -13.71 -7.68
C THR A 47 0.96 -12.41 -8.43
N GLN A 48 1.84 -12.48 -9.42
CA GLN A 48 2.22 -11.33 -10.24
C GLN A 48 1.02 -10.78 -11.03
N GLU A 49 0.19 -11.67 -11.59
CA GLU A 49 -0.95 -11.31 -12.42
C GLU A 49 -1.95 -10.47 -11.63
N SER A 50 -2.24 -10.89 -10.40
CA SER A 50 -3.16 -10.17 -9.51
C SER A 50 -2.59 -8.80 -9.11
N ALA A 51 -1.29 -8.75 -8.77
CA ALA A 51 -0.63 -7.50 -8.40
C ALA A 51 -0.64 -6.49 -9.57
N LYS A 52 -0.27 -6.95 -10.78
CA LYS A 52 -0.31 -6.12 -12.00
C LYS A 52 -1.72 -5.60 -12.26
N ALA A 53 -2.73 -6.48 -12.27
CA ALA A 53 -4.11 -6.08 -12.51
C ALA A 53 -4.62 -5.02 -11.54
N ALA A 54 -4.20 -5.06 -10.27
CA ALA A 54 -4.54 -4.02 -9.29
C ALA A 54 -3.71 -2.74 -9.47
N ALA A 55 -2.40 -2.84 -9.75
CA ALA A 55 -1.54 -1.70 -10.00
C ALA A 55 -1.99 -0.88 -11.22
N GLU A 56 -2.43 -1.53 -12.29
CA GLU A 56 -3.01 -0.85 -13.47
C GLU A 56 -4.18 0.07 -13.11
N LEU A 57 -5.05 -0.34 -12.16
CA LEU A 57 -6.20 0.45 -11.72
C LEU A 57 -5.81 1.70 -10.94
N ALA A 58 -4.60 1.72 -10.37
CA ALA A 58 -4.10 2.82 -9.55
C ALA A 58 -3.25 3.82 -10.33
N ARG A 59 -2.75 3.46 -11.53
CA ARG A 59 -1.78 4.28 -12.27
C ARG A 59 -2.27 5.68 -12.65
N ASP A 60 -3.57 5.90 -12.74
CA ASP A 60 -4.11 7.22 -13.07
C ASP A 60 -3.98 8.23 -11.92
N PHE A 61 -3.89 7.78 -10.66
CA PHE A 61 -3.65 8.65 -9.50
C PHE A 61 -2.34 8.35 -8.76
N ALA A 62 -1.67 7.24 -9.08
CA ALA A 62 -0.37 6.83 -8.57
C ALA A 62 0.50 6.33 -9.75
N PRO A 63 1.00 7.22 -10.62
CA PRO A 63 1.71 6.84 -11.84
C PRO A 63 3.00 6.04 -11.58
N ASP A 64 3.68 6.33 -10.48
CA ASP A 64 4.94 5.69 -10.08
C ASP A 64 4.73 4.42 -9.22
N ILE A 65 3.53 3.84 -9.25
CA ILE A 65 3.19 2.72 -8.38
C ILE A 65 4.02 1.47 -8.68
N GLU A 66 4.63 0.93 -7.64
CA GLU A 66 5.40 -0.30 -7.71
C GLU A 66 4.48 -1.53 -7.59
N CYS A 67 4.54 -2.40 -8.59
CA CYS A 67 3.88 -3.69 -8.56
C CYS A 67 4.81 -4.74 -7.92
N LYS A 68 4.45 -5.24 -6.74
CA LYS A 68 5.22 -6.25 -6.00
C LYS A 68 4.44 -7.56 -5.90
N TRP A 69 5.13 -8.69 -5.82
CA TRP A 69 4.47 -9.98 -5.66
C TRP A 69 5.35 -11.03 -4.99
N GLY A 70 4.72 -12.10 -4.51
CA GLY A 70 5.39 -13.22 -3.86
C GLY A 70 6.15 -12.81 -2.59
N ASP A 71 6.95 -13.72 -2.04
CA ASP A 71 7.64 -13.49 -0.77
C ASP A 71 8.68 -12.37 -0.88
N ALA A 72 9.48 -12.35 -1.96
CA ALA A 72 10.47 -11.31 -2.21
C ALA A 72 9.84 -9.91 -2.27
N GLY A 73 8.72 -9.75 -2.98
CA GLY A 73 8.03 -8.46 -3.04
C GLY A 73 7.42 -8.03 -1.70
N LEU A 74 7.09 -8.99 -0.83
CA LEU A 74 6.62 -8.69 0.53
C LEU A 74 7.78 -8.21 1.41
N GLU A 75 8.92 -8.89 1.33
CA GLU A 75 10.15 -8.52 2.05
C GLU A 75 10.66 -7.14 1.63
N GLU A 76 10.60 -6.81 0.34
CA GLU A 76 10.92 -5.47 -0.18
C GLU A 76 10.05 -4.39 0.48
N ILE A 77 8.73 -4.63 0.62
CA ILE A 77 7.82 -3.67 1.30
C ILE A 77 8.16 -3.55 2.79
N MET A 78 8.47 -4.67 3.44
CA MET A 78 8.84 -4.69 4.85
C MET A 78 10.14 -3.89 5.09
N GLY A 79 11.13 -4.03 4.20
CA GLY A 79 12.42 -3.35 4.30
C GLY A 79 12.42 -1.89 3.83
N ASP A 80 11.44 -1.46 3.02
CA ASP A 80 11.40 -0.11 2.47
C ASP A 80 10.99 0.92 3.54
N SER A 81 11.95 1.62 4.12
CA SER A 81 11.74 2.63 5.16
C SER A 81 10.89 3.83 4.72
N SER A 82 10.73 4.06 3.41
CA SER A 82 9.86 5.13 2.91
C SER A 82 8.37 4.77 2.96
N ILE A 83 8.02 3.49 3.07
CA ILE A 83 6.64 3.04 3.29
C ILE A 83 6.36 3.11 4.79
N MET A 84 5.49 4.04 5.18
CA MET A 84 5.12 4.31 6.57
C MET A 84 4.10 3.29 7.09
N GLY A 85 3.17 2.87 6.24
CA GLY A 85 2.10 1.97 6.64
C GLY A 85 1.59 1.10 5.51
N VAL A 86 0.80 0.10 5.87
CA VAL A 86 0.21 -0.84 4.94
C VAL A 86 -1.29 -0.99 5.20
N ALA A 87 -2.04 -1.07 4.11
CA ALA A 87 -3.43 -1.49 4.10
C ALA A 87 -3.50 -3.00 3.82
N ILE A 88 -3.97 -3.80 4.79
CA ILE A 88 -4.14 -5.24 4.63
C ILE A 88 -5.56 -5.50 4.11
N VAL A 89 -5.66 -5.90 2.83
CA VAL A 89 -6.92 -6.05 2.08
C VAL A 89 -7.04 -7.50 1.58
N LEU A 90 -7.11 -8.43 2.53
CA LEU A 90 -7.09 -9.89 2.29
C LEU A 90 -8.26 -10.59 2.95
N ALA A 91 -8.46 -11.88 2.66
CA ALA A 91 -9.40 -12.71 3.42
C ALA A 91 -8.88 -12.96 4.85
N GLY A 92 -9.79 -13.00 5.83
CA GLY A 92 -9.47 -12.95 7.27
C GLY A 92 -8.43 -13.96 7.77
N GLN A 93 -8.37 -15.17 7.20
CA GLN A 93 -7.41 -16.20 7.61
C GLN A 93 -5.94 -15.76 7.48
N VAL A 94 -5.62 -14.95 6.46
CA VAL A 94 -4.23 -14.52 6.18
C VAL A 94 -3.94 -13.13 6.75
N GLN A 95 -4.98 -12.36 7.11
CA GLN A 95 -4.81 -10.99 7.58
C GLN A 95 -3.96 -10.91 8.85
N VAL A 96 -4.21 -11.78 9.84
CA VAL A 96 -3.53 -11.70 11.16
C VAL A 96 -2.03 -11.91 11.01
N GLU A 97 -1.62 -12.93 10.27
CA GLU A 97 -0.20 -13.24 10.08
C GLU A 97 0.54 -12.09 9.38
N LEU A 98 -0.04 -11.55 8.31
CA LEU A 98 0.59 -10.46 7.56
C LEU A 98 0.58 -9.14 8.33
N SER A 99 -0.48 -8.84 9.08
CA SER A 99 -0.52 -7.69 10.00
C SER A 99 0.63 -7.79 11.01
N LEU A 100 0.84 -8.95 11.62
CA LEU A 100 1.94 -9.15 12.57
C LEU A 100 3.32 -9.02 11.92
N LYS A 101 3.52 -9.54 10.71
CA LYS A 101 4.79 -9.36 9.96
C LYS A 101 5.07 -7.88 9.70
N MET A 102 4.05 -7.12 9.30
CA MET A 102 4.18 -5.70 8.98
C MET A 102 4.42 -4.84 10.22
N LEU A 103 3.73 -5.13 11.33
CA LEU A 103 3.99 -4.48 12.62
C LEU A 103 5.42 -4.74 13.11
N LYS A 104 5.90 -5.99 13.01
CA LYS A 104 7.30 -6.33 13.36
C LYS A 104 8.33 -5.63 12.47
N ALA A 105 7.98 -5.33 11.22
CA ALA A 105 8.78 -4.53 10.30
C ALA A 105 8.67 -3.01 10.57
N GLY A 106 7.99 -2.58 11.63
CA GLY A 106 7.85 -1.18 12.00
C GLY A 106 6.82 -0.41 11.17
N LYS A 107 5.93 -1.10 10.43
CA LYS A 107 4.89 -0.47 9.63
C LYS A 107 3.63 -0.24 10.44
N HIS A 108 2.95 0.89 10.21
CA HIS A 108 1.55 1.03 10.63
C HIS A 108 0.66 0.07 9.84
N VAL A 109 -0.38 -0.49 10.48
CA VAL A 109 -1.29 -1.44 9.83
C VAL A 109 -2.73 -0.92 9.87
N ILE A 110 -3.34 -0.79 8.71
CA ILE A 110 -4.77 -0.54 8.52
C ILE A 110 -5.38 -1.84 7.98
N GLN A 111 -6.22 -2.50 8.78
CA GLN A 111 -6.77 -3.80 8.41
C GLN A 111 -8.21 -3.65 7.89
N GLY A 112 -8.49 -4.22 6.71
CA GLY A 112 -9.86 -4.37 6.21
C GLY A 112 -10.66 -5.37 7.05
N LYS A 113 -11.98 -5.17 7.15
CA LYS A 113 -12.88 -6.08 7.87
C LYS A 113 -13.13 -7.38 7.12
#